data_AF-A0A7S1JTR1-F1
#
_entry.id   AF-A0A7S1JTR1-F1
#
_cell.length_a   1.000
_cell.length_b   1.000
_cell.length_c   1.000
_cell.angle_alpha   90.00
_cell.angle_beta   90.00
_cell.angle_gamma   90.00
#
_symmetry.space_group_name_H-M   'P 1'
#
loop_
_entity.id
_entity.type
_entity.pdbx_description
1 polymer ?
#
loop_
_entity_poly.entity_id
_entity_poly.type
_entity_poly.pdbx_seq_one_letter_code
_entity_poly.pdbx_strand_id
1 'polypeptide(L)'
;QADLAVRPVAVEADDWMPVQVKSTKAVRKEEGADFSPRTYHFFRSVQGYPSMPVICVSLDVPQIWLFDGSVLARGPHHLKVTEGKKWDVWPYRCNTKKGGRGSLSARLLDAYDSDAFMKTSLETIL
;
A
#
# COMPACT_ATOMS: atom_id res chain seq x y z
N GLN A 1 -4.63 -3.17 14.32
CA GLN A 1 -5.63 -2.10 14.09
C GLN A 1 -5.50 -1.62 12.66
N ALA A 2 -6.61 -1.50 11.94
CA ALA A 2 -6.67 -0.95 10.59
C ALA A 2 -7.14 0.51 10.64
N ASP A 3 -6.82 1.31 9.62
CA ASP A 3 -7.30 2.69 9.52
C ASP A 3 -8.64 2.78 8.78
N LEU A 4 -8.85 1.87 7.82
CA LEU A 4 -10.02 1.81 6.97
C LEU A 4 -10.49 0.36 6.83
N ALA A 5 -11.74 0.19 6.43
CA ALA A 5 -12.25 -1.07 5.91
C ALA A 5 -12.94 -0.79 4.57
N VAL A 6 -12.74 -1.67 3.59
CA VAL A 6 -13.30 -1.52 2.25
C VAL A 6 -14.12 -2.75 1.86
N ARG A 7 -15.22 -2.51 1.16
CA ARG A 7 -16.07 -3.56 0.60
C ARG A 7 -16.32 -3.29 -0.89
N PRO A 8 -16.03 -4.24 -1.79
CA PRO A 8 -16.42 -4.10 -3.18
C PRO A 8 -17.95 -4.00 -3.30
N VAL A 9 -18.43 -3.06 -4.12
CA VAL A 9 -19.88 -2.80 -4.26
C VAL A 9 -20.65 -4.00 -4.83
N ALA A 10 -19.99 -4.85 -5.61
CA ALA A 10 -20.60 -6.01 -6.27
C ALA A 10 -20.61 -7.29 -5.43
N VAL A 11 -20.12 -7.24 -4.19
CA VAL A 11 -20.10 -8.39 -3.28
C VAL A 11 -21.27 -8.26 -2.30
N GLU A 12 -22.20 -9.21 -2.38
CA GLU A 12 -23.40 -9.27 -1.53
C GLU A 12 -23.07 -9.68 -0.09
N ALA A 13 -21.95 -10.38 0.12
CA ALA A 13 -21.48 -10.72 1.46
C ALA A 13 -21.08 -9.46 2.24
N ASP A 14 -21.39 -9.41 3.53
CA ASP A 14 -21.00 -8.30 4.43
C ASP A 14 -19.54 -8.45 4.92
N ASP A 15 -18.67 -8.83 4.00
CA ASP A 15 -17.26 -9.10 4.27
C ASP A 15 -16.43 -7.85 3.97
N TRP A 16 -16.01 -7.17 5.03
CA TRP A 16 -15.19 -5.96 4.96
C TRP A 16 -13.70 -6.30 5.05
N MET A 17 -12.92 -5.88 4.06
CA MET A 17 -11.47 -6.07 4.09
C MET A 17 -10.82 -4.93 4.87
N PRO A 18 -10.07 -5.21 5.96
CA PRO A 18 -9.32 -4.19 6.67
C PRO A 18 -8.16 -3.67 5.81
N VAL A 19 -7.91 -2.37 5.86
CA VAL A 19 -6.84 -1.71 5.11
C VAL A 19 -6.09 -0.76 6.02
N GLN A 20 -4.75 -0.86 6.02
CA GLN A 20 -3.90 0.12 6.67
C GLN A 20 -3.51 1.22 5.68
N VAL A 21 -3.51 2.47 6.13
CA VAL A 21 -3.01 3.60 5.34
C VAL A 21 -1.76 4.18 6.00
N LYS A 22 -0.81 4.58 5.18
CA LYS A 22 0.37 5.35 5.59
C LYS A 22 0.49 6.53 4.64
N SER A 23 0.64 7.72 5.20
CA SER A 23 0.80 8.93 4.40
C SER A 23 2.14 9.59 4.68
N THR A 24 2.64 10.33 3.70
CA THR A 24 3.82 11.18 3.88
C THR A 24 3.63 12.46 3.06
N LYS A 25 4.04 13.58 3.65
CA LYS A 25 4.23 14.85 2.92
C LYS A 25 5.67 14.97 2.42
N ALA A 26 6.61 14.30 3.08
CA ALA A 26 8.03 14.51 2.82
C ALA A 26 8.48 13.78 1.55
N VAL A 27 8.59 14.54 0.46
CA VAL A 27 9.44 14.20 -0.67
C VAL A 27 10.87 14.59 -0.29
N ARG A 28 11.77 13.60 -0.24
CA ARG A 28 13.17 13.81 0.15
C ARG A 28 14.09 13.60 -1.04
N LYS A 29 15.21 14.31 -1.03
CA LYS A 29 16.28 14.14 -2.01
C LYS A 29 17.47 13.50 -1.33
N GLU A 30 18.14 12.62 -2.05
CA GLU A 30 19.45 12.09 -1.69
C GLU A 30 20.34 12.01 -2.92
N GLU A 31 21.65 11.95 -2.68
CA GLU A 31 22.62 11.76 -3.75
C GLU A 31 22.70 10.27 -4.11
N GLY A 32 22.54 9.96 -5.40
CA GLY A 32 22.73 8.63 -5.94
C GLY A 32 24.21 8.23 -5.96
N ALA A 33 24.47 6.93 -6.11
CA ALA A 33 25.83 6.41 -6.28
C ALA A 33 26.54 6.97 -7.52
N ASP A 34 25.76 7.46 -8.49
CA ASP A 34 26.17 8.12 -9.73
C ASP A 34 26.14 9.65 -9.63
N PHE A 35 26.07 10.20 -8.41
CA PHE A 35 25.94 11.64 -8.13
C PHE A 35 24.66 12.28 -8.72
N SER A 36 23.73 11.48 -9.25
CA SER A 36 22.43 11.98 -9.70
C SER A 36 21.49 12.17 -8.50
N PRO A 37 20.75 13.30 -8.42
CA PRO A 37 19.78 13.50 -7.36
C PRO A 37 18.64 12.49 -7.49
N ARG A 38 18.30 11.83 -6.38
CA ARG A 38 17.21 10.85 -6.31
C ARG A 38 16.13 11.32 -5.37
N THR A 39 14.90 11.23 -5.82
CA THR A 39 13.73 11.53 -5.03
C THR A 39 13.23 10.26 -4.34
N TYR A 40 12.87 10.36 -3.06
CA TYR A 40 12.25 9.25 -2.35
C TYR A 40 11.16 9.71 -1.38
N HIS A 41 10.21 8.79 -1.14
CA HIS A 41 9.12 8.91 -0.20
C HIS A 41 9.40 8.01 1.00
N PHE A 42 9.22 8.55 2.21
CA PHE A 42 9.51 7.84 3.45
C PHE A 42 8.26 7.64 4.29
N PHE A 43 7.92 6.38 4.57
CA PHE A 43 6.78 5.97 5.37
C PHE A 43 7.28 5.27 6.64
N ARG A 44 6.78 5.70 7.80
CA ARG A 44 7.13 5.12 9.10
C ARG A 44 6.16 4.01 9.48
N SER A 45 6.65 3.08 10.31
CA SER A 45 5.85 2.05 10.97
C SER A 45 4.97 1.26 10.00
N VAL A 46 5.58 0.78 8.91
CA VAL A 46 4.88 0.02 7.85
C VAL A 46 4.76 -1.47 8.17
N GLN A 47 5.44 -1.93 9.22
CA GLN A 47 5.31 -3.27 9.76
C GLN A 47 4.12 -3.40 10.70
N GLY A 48 3.73 -4.64 11.02
CA GLY A 48 2.66 -4.96 11.97
C GLY A 48 1.31 -5.26 11.32
N TYR A 49 1.28 -5.37 9.99
CA TYR A 49 0.05 -5.57 9.22
C TYR A 49 0.12 -6.80 8.29
N PRO A 50 0.66 -7.96 8.70
CA PRO A 50 1.01 -9.05 7.78
C PRO A 50 -0.17 -9.62 6.97
N SER A 51 -1.40 -9.48 7.46
CA SER A 51 -2.61 -9.99 6.80
C SER A 51 -3.46 -8.88 6.19
N MET A 52 -2.90 -7.69 5.98
CA MET A 52 -3.66 -6.54 5.46
C MET A 52 -2.96 -5.89 4.26
N PRO A 53 -3.71 -5.40 3.27
CA PRO A 53 -3.17 -4.44 2.33
C PRO A 53 -2.74 -3.15 3.05
N VAL A 54 -1.57 -2.64 2.69
CA VAL A 54 -1.03 -1.38 3.18
C VAL A 54 -0.95 -0.38 2.04
N ILE A 55 -1.76 0.66 2.09
CA ILE A 55 -1.74 1.77 1.14
C ILE A 55 -0.72 2.80 1.63
N CYS A 56 0.27 3.12 0.80
CA CYS A 56 1.18 4.24 1.03
C CYS A 56 0.84 5.39 0.09
N VAL A 57 0.62 6.60 0.63
CA VAL A 57 0.22 7.79 -0.12
C VAL A 57 1.20 8.93 0.09
N SER A 58 1.79 9.42 -1.00
CA SER A 58 2.52 10.69 -1.01
C SER A 58 1.53 11.82 -1.29
N LEU A 59 1.47 12.81 -0.39
CA LEU A 59 0.49 13.90 -0.45
C LEU A 59 0.97 15.08 -1.32
N ASP A 60 2.25 15.43 -1.25
CA ASP A 60 2.81 16.60 -1.96
C ASP A 60 2.93 16.34 -3.47
N VAL A 61 3.29 15.10 -3.83
CA VAL A 61 3.22 14.59 -5.21
C VAL A 61 2.27 13.41 -5.18
N PRO A 62 1.01 13.57 -5.63
CA PRO A 62 -0.02 12.54 -5.52
C PRO A 62 0.41 11.23 -6.19
N GLN A 63 0.91 10.32 -5.36
CA GLN A 63 1.36 8.99 -5.75
C GLN A 63 0.90 7.99 -4.70
N ILE A 64 0.48 6.84 -5.17
CA ILE A 64 -0.12 5.79 -4.35
C ILE A 64 0.62 4.50 -4.65
N TRP A 65 0.92 3.75 -3.60
CA TRP A 65 1.39 2.37 -3.70
C TRP A 65 0.52 1.49 -2.82
N LEU A 66 0.31 0.25 -3.27
CA LEU A 66 -0.37 -0.79 -2.53
C LEU A 66 0.59 -1.94 -2.32
N PHE A 67 0.81 -2.29 -1.06
CA PHE A 67 1.66 -3.40 -0.65
C PHE A 67 0.84 -4.48 0.04
N ASP A 68 1.25 -5.72 -0.16
CA ASP A 68 0.92 -6.80 0.75
C ASP A 68 1.68 -6.58 2.07
N GLY A 69 0.96 -6.50 3.19
CA GLY A 69 1.56 -6.31 4.48
C GLY A 69 2.51 -7.44 4.91
N SER A 70 2.36 -8.66 4.39
CA SER A 70 3.29 -9.78 4.61
C SER A 70 4.67 -9.52 3.97
N VAL A 71 4.70 -8.78 2.85
CA VAL A 71 5.94 -8.34 2.21
C VAL A 71 6.64 -7.31 3.08
N LEU A 72 5.88 -6.38 3.68
CA LEU A 72 6.42 -5.34 4.55
C LEU A 72 6.85 -5.88 5.93
N ALA A 73 6.15 -6.88 6.47
CA ALA A 73 6.46 -7.49 7.76
C ALA A 73 7.86 -8.14 7.80
N ARG A 74 8.36 -8.61 6.67
CA ARG A 74 9.72 -9.17 6.52
C ARG A 74 10.79 -8.12 6.27
N GLY A 75 10.39 -6.88 5.99
CA GLY A 75 11.28 -5.77 5.65
C GLY A 75 11.67 -4.93 6.87
N PRO A 76 12.27 -3.74 6.67
CA PRO A 76 12.52 -2.77 7.74
C PRO A 76 11.23 -2.14 8.29
N HIS A 77 11.30 -1.57 9.51
CA HIS A 77 10.18 -0.86 10.17
C HIS A 77 9.65 0.33 9.36
N HIS A 78 10.45 0.89 8.47
CA HIS A 78 10.12 2.01 7.61
C HIS A 78 10.23 1.61 6.15
N LEU A 79 9.38 2.16 5.29
CA LEU A 79 9.46 1.97 3.85
C LEU A 79 10.05 3.21 3.21
N LYS A 80 11.10 3.01 2.42
CA LYS A 80 11.67 4.01 1.53
C LYS A 80 11.34 3.63 0.09
N VAL A 81 10.49 4.43 -0.54
CA VAL A 81 10.15 4.28 -1.97
C VAL A 81 10.95 5.31 -2.75
N THR A 82 12.01 4.86 -3.41
CA THR A 82 12.84 5.71 -4.29
C THR A 82 12.33 5.59 -5.72
N GLU A 83 12.22 6.73 -6.41
CA GLU A 83 11.71 6.80 -7.77
C GLU A 83 12.45 5.85 -8.73
N GLY A 84 11.70 5.05 -9.49
CA GLY A 84 12.22 4.07 -10.44
C GLY A 84 13.03 2.91 -9.83
N LYS A 85 12.96 2.70 -8.51
CA LYS A 85 13.65 1.59 -7.82
C LYS A 85 12.69 0.49 -7.38
N LYS A 86 13.21 -0.49 -6.62
CA LYS A 86 12.54 -1.73 -6.19
C LYS A 86 11.05 -1.61 -5.86
N TRP A 87 10.65 -0.57 -5.13
CA TRP A 87 9.29 -0.39 -4.65
C TRP A 87 8.46 0.56 -5.52
N ASP A 88 9.10 1.36 -6.37
CA ASP A 88 8.42 2.24 -7.33
C ASP A 88 8.32 1.58 -8.71
N VAL A 89 7.62 0.44 -8.75
CA VAL A 89 7.38 -0.34 -9.96
C VAL A 89 5.89 -0.65 -10.10
N TRP A 90 5.47 -0.97 -11.32
CA TRP A 90 4.06 -1.22 -11.67
C TRP A 90 3.34 -2.23 -10.74
N PRO A 91 3.97 -3.32 -10.26
CA PRO A 91 3.34 -4.23 -9.31
C PRO A 91 3.00 -3.64 -7.95
N TYR A 92 3.43 -2.43 -7.60
CA TYR A 92 3.05 -1.75 -6.34
C TYR A 92 2.37 -0.41 -6.60
N ARG A 93 2.76 0.29 -7.68
CA ARG A 93 2.27 1.62 -7.99
C ARG A 93 0.82 1.59 -8.45
N CYS A 94 0.00 2.42 -7.83
CA CYS A 94 -1.39 2.65 -8.19
C CYS A 94 -1.55 4.02 -8.83
N ASN A 95 -2.52 4.15 -9.72
CA ASN A 95 -2.98 5.43 -10.24
C ASN A 95 -4.31 5.85 -9.59
N THR A 96 -4.60 7.15 -9.66
CA THR A 96 -5.81 7.78 -9.11
C THR A 96 -7.00 7.75 -10.07
N LYS A 97 -6.85 7.16 -11.27
CA LYS A 97 -7.94 7.07 -12.23
C LYS A 97 -8.99 6.11 -11.72
N LYS A 98 -10.26 6.40 -12.01
CA LYS A 98 -11.36 5.47 -11.75
C LYS A 98 -11.27 4.31 -12.75
N GLY A 99 -11.08 3.09 -12.24
CA GLY A 99 -11.05 1.87 -13.05
C GLY A 99 -9.74 1.63 -13.82
N GLY A 100 -9.65 0.44 -14.41
CA GLY A 100 -8.47 -0.05 -15.10
C GLY A 100 -7.45 -0.74 -14.18
N ARG A 101 -6.63 -1.61 -14.76
CA ARG A 101 -5.75 -2.58 -14.06
C ARG A 101 -4.73 -1.97 -13.09
N GLY A 102 -4.40 -0.69 -13.24
CA GLY A 102 -3.48 0.04 -12.36
C GLY A 102 -4.16 0.95 -11.33
N SER A 103 -5.49 1.05 -11.33
CA SER A 103 -6.20 1.89 -10.35
C SER A 103 -6.13 1.30 -8.95
N LEU A 104 -6.14 2.14 -7.92
CA LEU A 104 -6.21 1.67 -6.54
C LEU A 104 -7.43 0.76 -6.31
N SER A 105 -8.58 1.08 -6.91
CA SER A 105 -9.81 0.28 -6.77
C SER A 105 -9.69 -1.12 -7.36
N ALA A 106 -9.13 -1.27 -8.57
CA ALA A 106 -8.93 -2.60 -9.17
C ALA A 106 -7.93 -3.42 -8.35
N ARG A 107 -6.90 -2.77 -7.85
CA ARG A 107 -5.84 -3.39 -7.04
C ARG A 107 -6.33 -3.83 -5.66
N LEU A 108 -7.25 -3.09 -5.05
CA LEU A 108 -7.92 -3.51 -3.82
C LEU A 108 -8.89 -4.66 -4.07
N LEU A 109 -9.53 -4.72 -5.24
CA LEU A 109 -10.35 -5.87 -5.62
C LEU A 109 -9.49 -7.13 -5.80
N ASP A 110 -8.35 -7.03 -6.50
CA ASP A 110 -7.39 -8.13 -6.61
C ASP A 110 -6.89 -8.61 -5.22
N ALA A 111 -6.72 -7.67 -4.27
CA ALA A 111 -6.36 -8.01 -2.89
C ALA A 111 -7.52 -8.67 -2.14
N TYR A 112 -8.75 -8.22 -2.37
CA TYR A 112 -9.95 -8.81 -1.78
C TYR A 112 -10.13 -10.27 -2.18
N ASP A 113 -9.89 -10.60 -3.46
CA ASP A 113 -10.01 -11.97 -3.96
C ASP A 113 -8.84 -12.89 -3.56
N SER A 114 -7.82 -12.35 -2.90
CA SER A 114 -6.63 -13.10 -2.50
C SER A 114 -6.80 -13.71 -1.11
N ASP A 115 -6.57 -15.03 -1.03
CA ASP A 115 -6.52 -15.80 0.21
C ASP A 115 -5.52 -15.26 1.25
N ALA A 116 -4.58 -14.40 0.82
CA ALA A 116 -3.63 -13.76 1.72
C ALA A 116 -4.27 -12.75 2.67
N PHE A 117 -5.43 -12.17 2.31
CA PHE A 117 -6.07 -11.08 3.05
C PHE A 117 -7.42 -11.49 3.67
N MET A 118 -8.12 -12.46 3.10
CA MET A 118 -9.45 -12.89 3.56
C MET A 118 -9.44 -13.83 4.77
N LYS A 119 -8.26 -14.25 5.27
CA LYS A 119 -8.16 -15.28 6.33
C LYS A 119 -8.31 -14.78 7.76
N THR A 120 -8.47 -13.48 7.99
CA THR A 120 -8.86 -12.96 9.30
C THR A 120 -10.33 -12.57 9.27
N SER A 121 -11.19 -13.59 9.33
CA SER A 121 -12.56 -13.43 9.82
C SER A 121 -12.53 -12.71 11.18
N LEU A 122 -13.62 -12.03 11.51
CA LEU A 122 -13.85 -11.02 12.57
C LEU A 122 -13.26 -11.22 13.98
N GLU A 123 -12.55 -12.31 14.26
CA GLU A 123 -11.90 -12.61 15.54
C GLU A 123 -10.76 -11.65 15.92
N THR A 124 -10.23 -10.84 14.99
CA THR A 124 -9.12 -9.90 15.28
C THR A 124 -9.59 -8.44 15.47
N ILE A 125 -10.90 -8.17 15.44
CA ILE A 125 -11.47 -6.81 15.61
C ILE A 125 -12.08 -6.60 17.01
N LEU A 126 -12.14 -7.63 17.87
CA LEU A 126 -12.58 -7.53 19.26
C LEU A 126 -11.41 -7.62 20.25
#